data_AF-A0A976LN89-F1
#
_entry.id   AF-A0A976LN89-F1
#
_cell.length_a   1.000
_cell.length_b   1.000
_cell.length_c   1.000
_cell.angle_alpha   90.00
_cell.angle_beta   90.00
_cell.angle_gamma   90.00
#
_symmetry.space_group_name_H-M   'P 1'
#
loop_
_entity.id
_entity.type
_entity.pdbx_description
1 polymer ?
#
loop_
_entity_poly.entity_id
_entity_poly.type
_entity_poly.pdbx_seq_one_letter_code
_entity_poly.pdbx_strand_id
1 'polypeptide(L)'
;MFGRGGNLIEQMGLKTNENCPDHSALFCFLEVLNKCPDETFPSEIEKVLNVDHVLKFLAVSALIVHLDNYIGSGHNYYLYESNGKFSLIPWDLNMAFGTFSMGFGRGMSVVDFYIDEPVTGAIADRPLVARLMAHRPYLEKYHQYLEQLLNSGFAEGVIEARIDELVEMIRPFVGADDLKFFSTEDFESNVSEGFSSQAAGEVTNEMDRGRIRGRDRDAGGRGDRRGGPGGGMNAPKLRAFIKARRLSVREQLDGKRPSRSQAGQNIGGTNTLDRFRGNGRQPE
;
A
#
# COMPACT_ATOMS: atom_id res chain seq x y z
N MET A 1 3.34 -18.28 -9.23
CA MET A 1 3.43 -19.76 -9.18
C MET A 1 3.94 -20.14 -7.78
N PHE A 2 3.06 -20.24 -6.78
CA PHE A 2 3.46 -20.61 -5.42
C PHE A 2 3.43 -22.14 -5.29
N GLY A 3 4.48 -22.77 -5.80
CA GLY A 3 4.75 -24.17 -5.50
C GLY A 3 5.58 -24.25 -4.23
N ARG A 4 4.97 -24.66 -3.13
CA ARG A 4 5.61 -25.42 -2.03
C ARG A 4 4.51 -26.14 -1.27
N GLY A 5 4.32 -27.42 -1.58
CA GLY A 5 3.47 -28.33 -0.84
C GLY A 5 4.02 -28.54 0.57
N GLY A 6 3.64 -27.64 1.48
CA GLY A 6 3.89 -27.71 2.90
C GLY A 6 2.63 -27.28 3.66
N ASN A 7 2.56 -27.62 4.93
CA ASN A 7 1.45 -27.23 5.79
C ASN A 7 1.44 -25.70 5.93
N LEU A 8 0.42 -25.03 5.37
CA LEU A 8 0.28 -23.57 5.42
C LEU A 8 0.22 -23.04 6.87
N ILE A 9 -0.25 -23.86 7.81
CA ILE A 9 -0.27 -23.53 9.24
C ILE A 9 1.15 -23.41 9.80
N GLU A 10 2.03 -24.34 9.45
CA GLU A 10 3.44 -24.29 9.87
C GLU A 10 4.17 -23.11 9.23
N GLN A 11 3.83 -22.77 7.98
CA GLN A 11 4.43 -21.63 7.27
C GLN A 11 4.04 -20.27 7.86
N MET A 12 2.88 -20.15 8.52
CA MET A 12 2.49 -18.89 9.17
C MET A 12 3.44 -18.51 10.31
N GLY A 13 4.10 -19.49 10.95
CA GLY A 13 5.15 -19.26 11.94
C GLY A 13 4.69 -18.40 13.12
N LEU A 14 4.06 -19.03 14.12
CA LEU A 14 3.66 -18.34 15.35
C LEU A 14 4.84 -17.58 15.98
N LYS A 15 4.54 -16.39 16.51
CA LYS A 15 5.50 -15.55 17.25
C LYS A 15 5.26 -15.55 18.75
N THR A 16 4.17 -16.19 19.18
CA THR A 16 3.76 -16.37 20.58
C THR A 16 3.11 -17.75 20.70
N ASN A 17 3.08 -18.31 21.91
CA ASN A 17 2.49 -19.63 22.18
C ASN A 17 3.07 -20.78 21.30
N GLU A 18 4.32 -20.65 20.86
CA GLU A 18 4.96 -21.59 19.90
C GLU A 18 4.96 -23.05 20.39
N ASN A 19 5.05 -23.26 21.71
CA ASN A 19 5.08 -24.59 22.33
C ASN A 19 3.69 -25.18 22.60
N CYS A 20 2.61 -24.41 22.38
CA CYS A 20 1.23 -24.84 22.56
C CYS A 20 0.35 -24.15 21.51
N PRO A 21 0.53 -24.48 20.21
CA PRO A 21 -0.18 -23.82 19.13
C PRO A 21 -1.69 -24.11 19.21
N ASP A 22 -2.49 -23.05 19.26
CA ASP A 22 -3.94 -23.09 19.07
C ASP A 22 -4.32 -22.20 17.87
N HIS A 23 -4.93 -22.81 16.87
CA HIS A 23 -5.37 -22.14 15.65
C HIS A 23 -6.89 -22.07 15.52
N SER A 24 -7.65 -22.47 16.55
CA SER A 24 -9.12 -22.50 16.50
C SER A 24 -9.72 -21.12 16.21
N ALA A 25 -9.19 -20.06 16.83
CA ALA A 25 -9.62 -18.70 16.54
C ALA A 25 -9.38 -18.32 15.06
N LEU A 26 -8.21 -18.67 14.54
CA LEU A 26 -7.85 -18.38 13.14
C LEU A 26 -8.78 -19.11 12.16
N PHE A 27 -9.04 -20.40 12.40
CA PHE A 27 -10.00 -21.14 11.58
C PHE A 27 -11.40 -20.55 11.67
N CYS A 28 -11.86 -20.14 12.86
CA CYS A 28 -13.14 -19.46 13.01
C CYS A 28 -13.20 -18.16 12.20
N PHE A 29 -12.15 -17.33 12.27
CA PHE A 29 -12.04 -16.12 11.45
C PHE A 29 -12.10 -16.43 9.95
N LEU A 30 -11.33 -17.40 9.46
CA LEU A 30 -11.30 -17.78 8.05
C LEU A 30 -12.65 -18.36 7.58
N GLU A 31 -13.34 -19.14 8.41
CA GLU A 31 -14.66 -19.66 8.12
C GLU A 31 -15.70 -18.53 7.97
N VAL A 32 -15.73 -17.58 8.92
CA VAL A 32 -16.60 -16.39 8.83
C VAL A 32 -16.27 -15.57 7.58
N LEU A 33 -14.99 -15.30 7.33
CA LEU A 33 -14.54 -14.50 6.21
C LEU A 33 -14.96 -15.09 4.84
N ASN A 34 -14.82 -16.41 4.69
CA ASN A 34 -14.99 -17.06 3.39
C ASN A 34 -16.38 -17.67 3.17
N LYS A 35 -17.14 -17.98 4.22
CA LYS A 35 -18.41 -18.74 4.10
C LYS A 35 -19.63 -18.02 4.65
N CYS A 36 -19.48 -16.98 5.47
CA CYS A 36 -20.64 -16.24 6.00
C CYS A 36 -21.38 -15.53 4.85
N PRO A 37 -22.72 -15.66 4.73
CA PRO A 37 -23.53 -14.90 3.77
C PRO A 37 -23.36 -13.39 3.93
N ASP A 38 -23.54 -12.63 2.84
CA ASP A 38 -23.34 -11.17 2.83
C ASP A 38 -24.29 -10.44 3.78
N GLU A 39 -25.50 -10.95 3.98
CA GLU A 39 -26.52 -10.35 4.83
C GLU A 39 -26.15 -10.37 6.31
N THR A 40 -25.48 -11.43 6.77
CA THR A 40 -25.07 -11.60 8.18
C THR A 40 -23.59 -11.29 8.40
N PHE A 41 -22.83 -11.09 7.33
CA PHE A 41 -21.38 -10.89 7.40
C PHE A 41 -20.95 -9.77 8.34
N PRO A 42 -21.51 -8.55 8.31
CA PRO A 42 -21.07 -7.47 9.20
C PRO A 42 -21.19 -7.83 10.68
N SER A 43 -22.29 -8.48 11.09
CA SER A 43 -22.48 -8.88 12.49
C SER A 43 -21.60 -10.07 12.91
N GLU A 44 -21.26 -10.97 11.99
CA GLU A 44 -20.42 -12.13 12.31
C GLU A 44 -18.93 -11.78 12.28
N ILE A 45 -18.48 -10.99 11.30
CA ILE A 45 -17.06 -10.63 11.15
C ILE A 45 -16.57 -9.82 12.36
N GLU A 46 -17.41 -8.94 12.92
CA GLU A 46 -17.06 -8.14 14.10
C GLU A 46 -16.87 -8.98 15.39
N LYS A 47 -17.36 -10.22 15.42
CA LYS A 47 -17.12 -11.15 16.55
C LYS A 47 -15.72 -11.73 16.53
N VAL A 48 -15.11 -11.84 15.36
CA VAL A 48 -13.82 -12.52 15.13
C VAL A 48 -12.72 -11.59 14.61
N LEU A 49 -13.07 -10.35 14.24
CA LEU A 49 -12.16 -9.36 13.70
C LEU A 49 -12.44 -7.99 14.33
N ASN A 50 -11.38 -7.29 14.70
CA ASN A 50 -11.44 -5.87 15.01
C ASN A 50 -11.51 -5.07 13.69
N VAL A 51 -12.72 -4.99 13.11
CA VAL A 51 -12.95 -4.31 11.82
C VAL A 51 -12.43 -2.88 11.83
N ASP A 52 -12.64 -2.14 12.93
CA ASP A 52 -12.16 -0.77 13.08
C ASP A 52 -10.66 -0.64 12.84
N HIS A 53 -9.87 -1.52 13.46
CA HIS A 53 -8.43 -1.54 13.32
C HIS A 53 -7.99 -1.96 11.92
N VAL A 54 -8.67 -2.93 11.32
CA VAL A 54 -8.37 -3.36 9.95
C VAL A 54 -8.66 -2.26 8.93
N LEU A 55 -9.75 -1.49 9.08
CA LEU A 55 -10.05 -0.36 8.19
C LEU A 55 -8.98 0.74 8.32
N LYS A 56 -8.47 1.02 9.53
CA LYS A 56 -7.32 1.92 9.72
C LYS A 56 -6.04 1.40 9.05
N PHE A 57 -5.75 0.10 9.22
CA PHE A 57 -4.62 -0.54 8.55
C PHE A 57 -4.70 -0.40 7.03
N LEU A 58 -5.88 -0.64 6.44
CA LEU A 58 -6.10 -0.49 5.01
C LEU A 58 -5.96 0.97 4.57
N ALA A 59 -6.51 1.93 5.34
CA ALA A 59 -6.41 3.35 5.03
C ALA A 59 -4.95 3.83 5.00
N VAL A 60 -4.16 3.45 6.01
CA VAL A 60 -2.72 3.76 6.03
C VAL A 60 -2.01 3.09 4.86
N SER A 61 -2.25 1.79 4.62
CA SER A 61 -1.62 1.02 3.55
C SER A 61 -1.90 1.60 2.16
N ALA A 62 -3.14 2.01 1.90
CA ALA A 62 -3.56 2.63 0.65
C ALA A 62 -3.00 4.05 0.49
N LEU A 63 -2.92 4.83 1.57
CA LEU A 63 -2.37 6.19 1.54
C LEU A 63 -0.88 6.18 1.24
N ILE A 64 -0.09 5.36 1.94
CA ILE A 64 1.36 5.28 1.73
C ILE A 64 1.75 4.33 0.59
N VAL A 65 0.79 3.61 0.01
CA VAL A 65 0.99 2.61 -1.04
C VAL A 65 2.04 1.57 -0.62
N HIS A 66 1.73 0.85 0.46
CA HIS A 66 2.58 -0.23 0.97
C HIS A 66 2.23 -1.57 0.28
N LEU A 67 2.74 -1.76 -0.94
CA LEU A 67 2.41 -2.94 -1.74
C LEU A 67 3.19 -4.21 -1.35
N ASP A 68 4.17 -4.11 -0.46
CA ASP A 68 4.79 -5.31 0.12
C ASP A 68 4.06 -5.82 1.37
N ASN A 69 2.78 -5.43 1.52
CA ASN A 69 1.93 -5.93 2.59
C ASN A 69 0.73 -6.73 2.08
N TYR A 70 -0.25 -6.99 2.94
CA TYR A 70 -1.53 -7.63 2.61
C TYR A 70 -2.17 -7.15 1.29
N ILE A 71 -2.16 -5.83 1.03
CA ILE A 71 -2.82 -5.25 -0.14
C ILE A 71 -2.09 -5.55 -1.46
N GLY A 72 -0.82 -5.94 -1.40
CA GLY A 72 -0.03 -6.31 -2.57
C GLY A 72 0.49 -7.75 -2.47
N SER A 73 1.78 -7.91 -2.15
CA SER A 73 2.47 -9.21 -2.14
C SER A 73 1.88 -10.22 -1.15
N GLY A 74 1.12 -9.77 -0.15
CA GLY A 74 0.57 -10.61 0.91
C GLY A 74 1.54 -10.86 2.06
N HIS A 75 2.59 -10.04 2.21
CA HIS A 75 3.64 -10.16 3.24
C HIS A 75 3.54 -9.08 4.33
N ASN A 76 4.55 -8.94 5.19
CA ASN A 76 4.80 -7.81 6.11
C ASN A 76 3.59 -7.30 6.94
N TYR A 77 2.82 -8.22 7.50
CA TYR A 77 1.91 -7.95 8.61
C TYR A 77 1.86 -9.16 9.54
N TYR A 78 1.47 -8.92 10.78
CA TYR A 78 1.07 -9.96 11.70
C TYR A 78 -0.45 -9.95 11.89
N LEU A 79 -1.02 -11.14 12.03
CA LEU A 79 -2.33 -11.31 12.63
C LEU A 79 -2.14 -11.47 14.14
N TYR A 80 -2.73 -10.56 14.91
CA TYR A 80 -2.70 -10.62 16.36
C TYR A 80 -4.10 -10.93 16.88
N GLU A 81 -4.22 -12.01 17.64
CA GLU A 81 -5.46 -12.43 18.26
C GLU A 81 -5.51 -11.93 19.71
N SER A 82 -6.65 -11.36 20.10
CA SER A 82 -6.95 -11.05 21.49
C SER A 82 -8.45 -11.17 21.75
N ASN A 83 -8.82 -11.98 22.75
CA ASN A 83 -10.20 -12.20 23.19
C ASN A 83 -11.16 -12.64 22.07
N GLY A 84 -10.70 -13.56 21.22
CA GLY A 84 -11.40 -14.10 20.06
C GLY A 84 -11.36 -13.23 18.81
N LYS A 85 -10.70 -12.06 18.84
CA LYS A 85 -10.69 -11.10 17.72
C LYS A 85 -9.30 -10.87 17.15
N PHE A 86 -9.21 -10.95 15.83
CA PHE A 86 -7.99 -10.62 15.10
C PHE A 86 -7.84 -9.12 14.82
N SER A 87 -6.59 -8.68 14.79
CA SER A 87 -6.13 -7.37 14.36
C SER A 87 -4.94 -7.54 13.42
N LEU A 88 -4.70 -6.57 12.54
CA LEU A 88 -3.50 -6.54 11.72
C LEU A 88 -2.47 -5.59 12.35
N ILE A 89 -1.23 -6.04 12.47
CA ILE A 89 -0.10 -5.21 12.89
C ILE A 89 0.82 -5.05 11.68
N PRO A 90 1.08 -3.82 11.21
CA PRO A 90 1.98 -3.62 10.08
C PRO A 90 3.42 -3.94 10.47
N TRP A 91 4.18 -4.49 9.54
CA TRP A 91 5.60 -4.77 9.69
C TRP A 91 6.36 -4.23 8.47
N ASP A 92 7.66 -3.98 8.61
CA ASP A 92 8.60 -3.64 7.54
C ASP A 92 8.05 -2.72 6.42
N LEU A 93 7.91 -1.43 6.71
CA LEU A 93 7.35 -0.43 5.78
C LEU A 93 8.42 0.26 4.94
N ASN A 94 9.64 -0.30 4.86
CA ASN A 94 10.76 0.27 4.12
C ASN A 94 10.45 0.45 2.61
N MET A 95 9.55 -0.38 2.07
CA MET A 95 9.11 -0.40 0.67
C MET A 95 7.79 0.34 0.41
N ALA A 96 7.36 1.18 1.36
CA ALA A 96 6.23 2.09 1.17
C ALA A 96 6.62 3.33 0.33
N PHE A 97 5.68 4.24 0.15
CA PHE A 97 5.80 5.49 -0.61
C PHE A 97 6.13 5.28 -2.10
N GLY A 98 5.58 4.21 -2.69
CA GLY A 98 5.72 3.91 -4.11
C GLY A 98 7.09 3.39 -4.54
N THR A 99 7.96 3.04 -3.59
CA THR A 99 9.29 2.46 -3.86
C THR A 99 9.20 1.00 -4.35
N PHE A 100 8.19 0.26 -3.89
CA PHE A 100 7.85 -1.07 -4.40
C PHE A 100 6.53 -1.07 -5.16
N SER A 101 6.64 -1.26 -6.48
CA SER A 101 5.51 -1.10 -7.41
C SER A 101 4.82 -2.40 -7.80
N MET A 102 5.25 -3.58 -7.31
CA MET A 102 4.65 -4.90 -7.61
C MET A 102 4.38 -5.16 -9.11
N GLY A 103 5.16 -4.57 -10.02
CA GLY A 103 4.98 -4.73 -11.46
C GLY A 103 3.94 -3.79 -12.09
N PHE A 104 3.55 -2.70 -11.42
CA PHE A 104 2.88 -1.56 -12.07
C PHE A 104 3.73 -1.12 -13.28
N GLY A 105 3.23 -1.43 -14.48
CA GLY A 105 3.95 -1.26 -15.74
C GLY A 105 3.84 0.14 -16.35
N ARG A 106 4.38 0.29 -17.57
CA ARG A 106 4.30 1.55 -18.34
C ARG A 106 2.85 2.05 -18.45
N GLY A 107 2.63 3.32 -18.09
CA GLY A 107 1.31 3.97 -18.12
C GLY A 107 0.49 3.81 -16.84
N MET A 108 1.02 3.12 -15.83
CA MET A 108 0.40 2.96 -14.52
C MET A 108 1.10 3.86 -13.49
N SER A 109 0.32 4.66 -12.77
CA SER A 109 0.80 5.59 -11.76
C SER A 109 0.55 4.99 -10.39
N VAL A 110 1.61 4.70 -9.65
CA VAL A 110 1.54 4.24 -8.25
C VAL A 110 0.95 5.33 -7.33
N VAL A 111 1.08 6.61 -7.73
CA VAL A 111 0.47 7.76 -7.06
C VAL A 111 -1.06 7.69 -7.14
N ASP A 112 -1.60 7.15 -8.24
CA ASP A 112 -3.03 7.07 -8.50
C ASP A 112 -3.66 5.75 -8.10
N PHE A 113 -2.99 5.00 -7.22
CA PHE A 113 -3.51 3.75 -6.66
C PHE A 113 -4.95 3.93 -6.14
N TYR A 114 -5.86 3.09 -6.62
CA TYR A 114 -7.29 3.29 -6.43
C TYR A 114 -7.70 2.95 -4.99
N ILE A 115 -8.37 3.87 -4.31
CA ILE A 115 -8.64 3.74 -2.86
C ILE A 115 -9.83 2.82 -2.54
N ASP A 116 -10.80 2.65 -3.45
CA ASP A 116 -12.00 1.83 -3.18
C ASP A 116 -11.79 0.34 -3.49
N GLU A 117 -10.73 0.03 -4.25
CA GLU A 117 -10.23 -1.34 -4.42
C GLU A 117 -8.72 -1.33 -4.15
N PRO A 118 -8.31 -1.12 -2.88
CA PRO A 118 -6.93 -0.85 -2.53
C PRO A 118 -6.13 -2.15 -2.50
N VAL A 119 -6.03 -2.85 -3.64
CA VAL A 119 -5.25 -4.08 -3.80
C VAL A 119 -4.55 -4.12 -5.15
N THR A 120 -3.48 -4.90 -5.25
CA THR A 120 -2.90 -5.27 -6.55
C THR A 120 -3.56 -6.53 -7.09
N GLY A 121 -3.99 -6.53 -8.34
CA GLY A 121 -4.63 -7.68 -8.98
C GLY A 121 -6.14 -7.71 -8.75
N ALA A 122 -6.78 -8.87 -8.91
CA ALA A 122 -8.22 -8.97 -8.75
C ALA A 122 -8.62 -8.80 -7.28
N ILE A 123 -9.63 -7.96 -6.99
CA ILE A 123 -10.14 -7.82 -5.63
C ILE A 123 -10.68 -9.13 -5.06
N ALA A 124 -11.20 -10.01 -5.93
CA ALA A 124 -11.64 -11.35 -5.55
C ALA A 124 -10.52 -12.22 -4.94
N ASP A 125 -9.24 -11.96 -5.26
CA ASP A 125 -8.09 -12.66 -4.68
C ASP A 125 -7.72 -12.13 -3.28
N ARG A 126 -8.45 -11.13 -2.78
CA ARG A 126 -8.26 -10.50 -1.47
C ARG A 126 -9.60 -10.46 -0.72
N PRO A 127 -10.09 -11.61 -0.22
CA PRO A 127 -11.44 -11.74 0.33
C PRO A 127 -11.71 -10.78 1.49
N LEU A 128 -10.72 -10.46 2.33
CA LEU A 128 -10.90 -9.48 3.41
C LEU A 128 -11.23 -8.09 2.86
N VAL A 129 -10.45 -7.59 1.89
CA VAL A 129 -10.73 -6.28 1.27
C VAL A 129 -12.05 -6.34 0.52
N ALA A 130 -12.28 -7.38 -0.29
CA ALA A 130 -13.49 -7.53 -1.08
C ALA A 130 -14.76 -7.45 -0.21
N ARG A 131 -14.81 -8.21 0.88
CA ARG A 131 -15.99 -8.27 1.76
C ARG A 131 -16.18 -6.99 2.56
N LEU A 132 -15.10 -6.39 3.07
CA LEU A 132 -15.19 -5.14 3.83
C LEU A 132 -15.61 -3.96 2.95
N MET A 133 -15.00 -3.79 1.76
CA MET A 133 -15.33 -2.69 0.85
C MET A 133 -16.70 -2.86 0.18
N ALA A 134 -17.24 -4.08 0.13
CA ALA A 134 -18.61 -4.35 -0.30
C ALA A 134 -19.68 -3.98 0.72
N HIS A 135 -19.32 -3.66 1.97
CA HIS A 135 -20.27 -3.18 2.97
C HIS A 135 -20.15 -1.66 3.10
N ARG A 136 -21.19 -0.93 2.65
CA ARG A 136 -21.16 0.54 2.56
C ARG A 136 -20.77 1.25 3.87
N PRO A 137 -21.32 0.91 5.05
CA PRO A 137 -20.86 1.51 6.31
C PRO A 137 -19.35 1.33 6.59
N TYR A 138 -18.75 0.21 6.19
CA TYR A 138 -17.30 0.00 6.34
C TYR A 138 -16.49 0.81 5.33
N LEU A 139 -16.96 0.91 4.08
CA LEU A 139 -16.33 1.76 3.07
C LEU A 139 -16.35 3.24 3.49
N GLU A 140 -17.50 3.74 3.95
CA GLU A 140 -17.64 5.12 4.44
C GLU A 140 -16.71 5.39 5.64
N LYS A 141 -16.60 4.43 6.57
CA LYS A 141 -15.69 4.53 7.71
C LYS A 141 -14.22 4.48 7.31
N TYR A 142 -13.88 3.67 6.31
CA TYR A 142 -12.54 3.66 5.70
C TYR A 142 -12.19 5.01 5.03
N HIS A 143 -13.13 5.62 4.32
CA HIS A 143 -12.97 6.97 3.76
C HIS A 143 -12.76 8.03 4.85
N GLN A 144 -13.51 7.96 5.95
CA GLN A 144 -13.29 8.83 7.11
C GLN A 144 -11.87 8.70 7.67
N TYR A 145 -11.28 7.49 7.68
CA TYR A 145 -9.90 7.31 8.10
C TYR A 145 -8.89 7.92 7.13
N LEU A 146 -9.12 7.82 5.82
CA LEU A 146 -8.28 8.52 4.83
C LEU A 146 -8.36 10.04 5.01
N GLU A 147 -9.55 10.60 5.19
CA GLU A 147 -9.74 12.02 5.48
C GLU A 147 -9.02 12.44 6.77
N GLN A 148 -9.16 11.65 7.84
CA GLN A 148 -8.49 11.91 9.11
C GLN A 148 -6.96 11.94 8.93
N LEU A 149 -6.39 10.98 8.20
CA LEU A 149 -4.95 10.96 7.92
C LEU A 149 -4.50 12.21 7.16
N LEU A 150 -5.23 12.59 6.10
CA LEU A 150 -4.95 13.77 5.28
C LEU A 150 -5.09 15.12 6.01
N ASN A 151 -5.83 15.13 7.12
CA ASN A 151 -6.05 16.30 7.97
C ASN A 151 -5.25 16.26 9.29
N SER A 152 -4.43 15.22 9.50
CA SER A 152 -3.58 15.07 10.69
C SER A 152 -2.12 14.82 10.31
N GLY A 153 -1.60 13.61 10.52
CA GLY A 153 -0.19 13.28 10.29
C GLY A 153 0.28 13.46 8.84
N PHE A 154 -0.64 13.38 7.87
CA PHE A 154 -0.39 13.64 6.45
C PHE A 154 -0.97 14.99 5.99
N ALA A 155 -1.23 15.94 6.89
CA ALA A 155 -1.58 17.29 6.50
C ALA A 155 -0.37 18.02 5.89
N GLU A 156 -0.64 19.05 5.10
CA GLU A 156 0.41 19.87 4.46
C GLU A 156 1.21 20.60 5.51
N GLY A 157 2.54 20.57 5.38
CA GLY A 157 3.47 21.10 6.37
C GLY A 157 3.72 20.15 7.53
N VAL A 158 2.75 19.32 7.94
CA VAL A 158 2.90 18.41 9.08
C VAL A 158 3.82 17.24 8.73
N ILE A 159 3.55 16.55 7.61
CA ILE A 159 4.38 15.41 7.20
C ILE A 159 5.75 15.89 6.74
N GLU A 160 5.84 17.04 6.07
CA GLU A 160 7.08 17.66 5.66
C GLU A 160 7.96 18.01 6.87
N ALA A 161 7.39 18.62 7.91
CA ALA A 161 8.12 18.93 9.14
C ALA A 161 8.63 17.65 9.84
N ARG A 162 7.85 16.56 9.83
CA ARG A 162 8.30 15.28 10.37
C ARG A 162 9.44 14.68 9.55
N ILE A 163 9.42 14.82 8.23
CA ILE A 163 10.54 14.41 7.36
C ILE A 163 11.78 15.24 7.69
N ASP A 164 11.65 16.55 7.82
CA ASP A 164 12.77 17.44 8.16
C ASP A 164 13.41 17.08 9.50
N GLU A 165 12.61 16.87 10.54
CA GLU A 165 13.08 16.44 11.86
C GLU A 165 13.90 15.14 11.79
N LEU A 166 13.39 14.13 11.06
CA LEU A 166 14.07 12.85 10.90
C LEU A 166 15.33 12.97 10.06
N VAL A 167 15.28 13.75 8.97
CA VAL A 167 16.43 13.99 8.09
C VAL A 167 17.54 14.71 8.85
N GLU A 168 17.23 15.76 9.61
CA GLU A 168 18.20 16.47 10.43
C GLU A 168 18.85 15.55 11.46
N MET A 169 18.05 14.70 12.11
CA MET A 169 18.53 13.74 13.09
C MET A 169 19.53 12.73 12.50
N ILE A 170 19.27 12.20 11.30
CA ILE A 170 20.07 11.08 10.75
C ILE A 170 21.16 11.50 9.77
N ARG A 171 21.06 12.69 9.16
CA ARG A 171 21.96 13.15 8.08
C ARG A 171 23.45 13.03 8.42
N PRO A 172 23.94 13.43 9.62
CA PRO A 172 25.37 13.28 9.96
C PRO A 172 25.82 11.82 9.97
N PHE A 173 24.95 10.90 10.39
CA PHE A 173 25.23 9.48 10.49
C PHE A 173 25.20 8.81 9.11
N VAL A 174 24.30 9.21 8.21
CA VAL A 174 24.28 8.73 6.82
C VAL A 174 25.60 9.08 6.11
N GLY A 175 26.12 10.29 6.31
CA GLY A 175 27.39 10.70 5.73
C GLY A 175 28.57 9.85 6.20
N ALA A 176 28.60 9.51 7.50
CA ALA A 176 29.67 8.76 8.15
C ALA A 176 29.57 7.24 8.01
N ASP A 177 28.43 6.69 7.58
CA ASP A 177 28.22 5.24 7.47
C ASP A 177 28.89 4.65 6.23
N ASP A 178 29.86 3.76 6.41
CA ASP A 178 30.56 3.04 5.34
C ASP A 178 29.81 1.78 4.84
N LEU A 179 28.73 1.37 5.53
CA LEU A 179 27.91 0.20 5.22
C LEU A 179 26.53 0.55 4.64
N LYS A 180 26.29 1.83 4.30
CA LYS A 180 25.02 2.31 3.75
C LYS A 180 24.68 1.67 2.39
N PHE A 181 23.40 1.34 2.21
CA PHE A 181 22.88 0.76 0.96
C PHE A 181 22.80 1.77 -0.20
N PHE A 182 22.63 3.05 0.12
CA PHE A 182 22.46 4.15 -0.83
C PHE A 182 23.50 5.24 -0.54
N SER A 183 23.91 5.99 -1.55
CA SER A 183 24.89 7.07 -1.38
C SER A 183 24.30 8.24 -0.58
N THR A 184 25.17 9.10 -0.05
CA THR A 184 24.72 10.35 0.60
C THR A 184 24.01 11.25 -0.42
N GLU A 185 24.46 11.24 -1.67
CA GLU A 185 23.85 11.98 -2.76
C GLU A 185 22.43 11.48 -3.07
N ASP A 186 22.20 10.16 -3.05
CA ASP A 186 20.87 9.57 -3.21
C ASP A 186 19.94 10.00 -2.07
N PHE A 187 20.45 9.99 -0.83
CA PHE A 187 19.71 10.46 0.36
C PHE A 187 19.28 11.93 0.21
N GLU A 188 20.21 12.83 -0.10
CA GLU A 188 19.93 14.26 -0.29
C GLU A 188 18.98 14.52 -1.46
N SER A 189 19.17 13.81 -2.58
CA SER A 189 18.30 13.91 -3.75
C SER A 189 16.86 13.49 -3.45
N ASN A 190 16.68 12.40 -2.69
CA ASN A 190 15.36 11.87 -2.34
C ASN A 190 14.54 12.82 -1.45
N VAL A 191 15.21 13.55 -0.55
CA VAL A 191 14.55 14.45 0.41
C VAL A 191 14.51 15.91 -0.06
N SER A 192 15.17 16.25 -1.17
CA SER A 192 15.13 17.58 -1.78
C SER A 192 13.73 17.93 -2.32
N GLU A 193 13.34 19.21 -2.22
CA GLU A 193 12.03 19.73 -2.65
C GLU A 193 11.79 19.77 -4.16
N GLY A 194 12.63 19.13 -4.99
CA GLY A 194 12.59 19.28 -6.45
C GLY A 194 11.25 18.90 -7.08
N PHE A 195 10.32 19.85 -7.15
CA PHE A 195 9.09 19.83 -7.94
C PHE A 195 8.94 21.18 -8.64
N SER A 196 9.30 21.24 -9.92
CA SER A 196 8.77 22.29 -10.80
C SER A 196 7.35 21.86 -11.21
N SER A 197 6.42 22.81 -11.35
CA SER A 197 5.04 22.54 -11.74
C SER A 197 4.88 21.91 -13.14
N GLN A 198 5.96 21.72 -13.90
CA GLN A 198 6.00 20.91 -15.13
C GLN A 198 6.11 19.39 -14.84
N ALA A 199 6.53 19.00 -13.62
CA ALA A 199 6.82 17.62 -13.26
C ALA A 199 5.57 16.73 -13.07
N ALA A 200 4.37 17.29 -12.85
CA ALA A 200 3.14 16.48 -12.81
C ALA A 200 2.91 15.71 -14.13
N GLY A 201 3.38 16.25 -15.26
CA GLY A 201 3.40 15.57 -16.55
C GLY A 201 4.73 14.84 -16.87
N GLU A 202 5.76 14.97 -16.04
CA GLU A 202 7.07 14.32 -16.24
C GLU A 202 7.37 13.17 -15.27
N VAL A 203 6.68 13.03 -14.13
CA VAL A 203 6.75 11.79 -13.31
C VAL A 203 6.33 10.57 -14.14
N THR A 204 5.48 10.76 -15.16
CA THR A 204 5.12 9.74 -16.15
C THR A 204 6.19 9.54 -17.25
N ASN A 205 7.05 10.53 -17.50
CA ASN A 205 8.06 10.52 -18.59
C ASN A 205 9.49 10.19 -18.13
N GLU A 206 9.88 10.42 -16.88
CA GLU A 206 11.20 10.03 -16.37
C GLU A 206 11.36 8.50 -16.28
N MET A 207 10.27 7.76 -16.08
CA MET A 207 10.25 6.30 -16.24
C MET A 207 10.44 5.84 -17.69
N ASP A 208 10.26 6.71 -18.68
CA ASP A 208 10.27 6.36 -20.10
C ASP A 208 11.64 6.54 -20.77
N ARG A 209 12.50 7.44 -20.27
CA ARG A 209 13.79 7.79 -20.91
C ARG A 209 15.02 7.03 -20.42
N GLY A 210 14.86 6.17 -19.41
CA GLY A 210 15.95 5.50 -18.72
C GLY A 210 16.62 4.31 -19.42
N ARG A 211 16.47 4.07 -20.75
CA ARG A 211 17.36 3.15 -21.49
C ARG A 211 17.21 3.21 -23.02
N ILE A 212 17.71 4.24 -23.71
CA ILE A 212 18.35 4.07 -25.04
C ILE A 212 19.42 5.15 -25.23
N ARG A 213 20.67 4.80 -25.01
CA ARG A 213 21.81 5.15 -25.88
C ARG A 213 22.96 4.21 -25.56
N GLY A 214 23.08 3.16 -26.37
CA GLY A 214 24.33 2.45 -26.47
C GLY A 214 25.42 3.41 -26.94
N ARG A 215 26.53 3.43 -26.21
CA ARG A 215 27.84 3.68 -26.79
C ARG A 215 28.79 2.68 -26.17
N ASP A 216 29.25 1.77 -27.01
CA ASP A 216 30.53 1.12 -26.84
C ASP A 216 31.59 2.17 -26.51
N ARG A 217 32.33 1.93 -25.44
CA ARG A 217 33.79 2.14 -25.34
C ARG A 217 34.28 1.64 -24.00
N ASP A 218 35.23 0.72 -24.09
CA ASP A 218 36.06 0.19 -23.02
C ASP A 218 36.63 1.29 -22.11
N ALA A 219 36.46 1.12 -20.80
CA ALA A 219 37.42 1.55 -19.78
C ALA A 219 37.07 0.87 -18.44
N GLY A 220 38.02 0.10 -17.91
CA GLY A 220 37.87 -0.67 -16.68
C GLY A 220 37.65 0.22 -15.45
N GLY A 221 36.67 -0.18 -14.64
CA GLY A 221 36.43 0.37 -13.31
C GLY A 221 35.36 -0.47 -12.63
N ARG A 222 35.77 -1.48 -11.86
CA ARG A 222 34.86 -2.27 -11.01
C ARG A 222 34.36 -1.36 -9.88
N GLY A 223 33.20 -0.75 -10.08
CA GLY A 223 32.40 -0.13 -9.01
C GLY A 223 31.22 -1.03 -8.70
N ASP A 224 31.28 -1.71 -7.55
CA ASP A 224 30.21 -2.53 -6.99
C ASP A 224 28.98 -1.65 -6.70
N ARG A 225 28.06 -1.50 -7.66
CA ARG A 225 26.74 -0.91 -7.43
C ARG A 225 25.78 -2.00 -6.96
N ARG A 226 25.86 -2.37 -5.67
CA ARG A 226 24.88 -3.24 -5.03
C ARG A 226 23.59 -2.44 -4.78
N GLY A 227 22.65 -2.50 -5.73
CA GLY A 227 21.28 -2.07 -5.46
C GLY A 227 20.69 -2.96 -4.37
N GLY A 228 20.32 -2.36 -3.23
CA GLY A 228 19.63 -3.06 -2.16
C GLY A 228 18.23 -3.54 -2.59
N PRO A 229 17.70 -4.59 -1.95
CA PRO A 229 16.33 -5.03 -2.18
C PRO A 229 15.36 -3.95 -1.69
N GLY A 230 14.78 -3.16 -2.60
CA GLY A 230 13.67 -2.26 -2.28
C GLY A 230 13.68 -0.87 -2.93
N GLY A 231 14.67 -0.52 -3.73
CA GLY A 231 14.67 0.76 -4.46
C GLY A 231 15.33 0.63 -5.81
N GLY A 232 14.54 0.42 -6.87
CA GLY A 232 15.05 0.59 -8.23
C GLY A 232 15.48 2.04 -8.47
N MET A 233 16.39 2.28 -9.42
CA MET A 233 16.92 3.62 -9.78
C MET A 233 15.85 4.66 -10.21
N ASN A 234 14.55 4.30 -10.20
CA ASN A 234 13.40 5.12 -10.61
C ASN A 234 12.33 5.24 -9.50
N ALA A 235 12.65 4.98 -8.23
CA ALA A 235 11.71 5.22 -7.14
C ALA A 235 11.33 6.72 -7.06
N PRO A 236 10.06 7.06 -6.81
CA PRO A 236 9.66 8.46 -6.72
C PRO A 236 10.31 9.11 -5.49
N LYS A 237 10.72 10.36 -5.63
CA LYS A 237 11.26 11.14 -4.49
C LYS A 237 10.20 11.24 -3.40
N LEU A 238 10.59 11.02 -2.14
CA LEU A 238 9.66 10.91 -1.01
C LEU A 238 8.68 12.09 -0.91
N ARG A 239 9.19 13.33 -0.92
CA ARG A 239 8.35 14.55 -0.83
C ARG A 239 7.40 14.68 -2.02
N ALA A 240 7.91 14.44 -3.22
CA ALA A 240 7.12 14.53 -4.44
C ALA A 240 6.00 13.47 -4.46
N PHE A 241 6.31 12.24 -4.05
CA PHE A 241 5.32 11.17 -3.91
C PHE A 241 4.23 11.54 -2.92
N ILE A 242 4.61 11.95 -1.69
CA ILE A 242 3.64 12.28 -0.64
C ILE A 242 2.70 13.39 -1.10
N LYS A 243 3.24 14.48 -1.67
CA LYS A 243 2.43 15.59 -2.19
C LYS A 243 1.45 15.12 -3.27
N ALA A 244 1.93 14.39 -4.26
CA ALA A 244 1.10 13.91 -5.36
C ALA A 244 0.04 12.91 -4.87
N ARG A 245 0.42 12.00 -3.96
CA ARG A 245 -0.47 10.98 -3.42
C ARG A 245 -1.57 11.59 -2.54
N ARG A 246 -1.24 12.59 -1.71
CA ARG A 246 -2.24 13.35 -0.94
C ARG A 246 -3.29 13.98 -1.85
N LEU A 247 -2.86 14.59 -2.95
CA LEU A 247 -3.79 15.17 -3.94
C LEU A 247 -4.66 14.08 -4.59
N SER A 248 -4.06 13.00 -5.06
CA SER A 248 -4.79 11.88 -5.68
C SER A 248 -5.83 11.27 -4.74
N VAL A 249 -5.49 11.04 -3.46
CA VAL A 249 -6.46 10.51 -2.48
C VAL A 249 -7.60 11.49 -2.22
N ARG A 250 -7.32 12.80 -2.08
CA ARG A 250 -8.38 13.83 -1.95
C ARG A 250 -9.34 13.81 -3.14
N GLU A 251 -8.78 13.80 -4.35
CA GLU A 251 -9.58 13.74 -5.58
C GLU A 251 -10.45 12.48 -5.66
N GLN A 252 -9.92 11.33 -5.22
CA GLN A 252 -10.67 10.08 -5.19
C GLN A 252 -11.78 10.09 -4.14
N LEU A 253 -11.55 10.67 -2.96
CA LEU A 253 -12.59 10.90 -1.94
C LEU A 253 -13.70 11.82 -2.46
N ASP A 254 -13.36 12.80 -3.30
CA ASP A 254 -14.32 13.67 -4.02
C ASP A 254 -15.02 12.95 -5.20
N GLY A 255 -14.75 11.66 -5.40
CA GLY A 255 -15.39 10.82 -6.42
C GLY A 255 -14.71 10.82 -7.80
N LYS A 256 -13.55 11.47 -7.96
CA LYS A 256 -12.76 11.37 -9.21
C LYS A 256 -12.07 10.02 -9.27
N ARG A 257 -12.39 9.22 -10.30
CA ARG A 257 -11.70 7.94 -10.50
C ARG A 257 -10.37 8.14 -11.25
N PRO A 258 -9.31 7.40 -10.88
CA PRO A 258 -8.11 7.28 -11.70
C PRO A 258 -8.44 6.78 -13.11
N SER A 259 -7.58 7.09 -14.08
CA SER A 259 -7.76 6.70 -15.48
C SER A 259 -7.97 5.17 -15.66
N ARG A 260 -8.76 4.79 -16.68
CA ARG A 260 -9.31 3.43 -16.86
C ARG A 260 -8.26 2.32 -17.11
N SER A 261 -7.03 2.67 -17.53
CA SER A 261 -5.92 1.69 -17.58
C SER A 261 -5.53 1.18 -16.19
N GLN A 262 -5.83 1.93 -15.14
CA GLN A 262 -5.50 1.63 -13.75
C GLN A 262 -6.68 1.07 -12.96
N ALA A 263 -7.90 1.56 -13.22
CA ALA A 263 -9.12 1.04 -12.59
C ALA A 263 -9.65 -0.26 -13.23
N GLY A 264 -9.20 -0.60 -14.44
CA GLY A 264 -9.74 -1.69 -15.27
C GLY A 264 -8.86 -2.95 -15.39
N GLN A 265 -7.74 -3.02 -14.67
CA GLN A 265 -6.87 -4.21 -14.64
C GLN A 265 -6.83 -4.94 -13.29
N ASN A 266 -7.72 -4.57 -12.35
CA ASN A 266 -8.24 -5.49 -11.33
C ASN A 266 -9.12 -6.54 -12.03
N ILE A 267 -8.53 -7.41 -12.85
CA ILE A 267 -9.27 -8.38 -13.69
C ILE A 267 -9.81 -9.49 -12.78
N GLY A 268 -11.05 -9.33 -12.33
CA GLY A 268 -11.84 -10.42 -11.76
C GLY A 268 -12.79 -9.96 -10.65
N GLY A 269 -14.02 -9.59 -11.03
CA GLY A 269 -15.13 -9.44 -10.09
C GLY A 269 -15.94 -8.17 -10.30
N THR A 270 -17.26 -8.31 -10.36
CA THR A 270 -18.25 -7.25 -10.56
C THR A 270 -18.03 -6.01 -9.69
N ASN A 271 -18.05 -4.82 -10.32
CA ASN A 271 -18.00 -3.49 -9.71
C ASN A 271 -18.79 -3.42 -8.39
N THR A 272 -18.07 -3.25 -7.28
CA THR A 272 -18.64 -3.04 -5.93
C THR A 272 -19.51 -1.78 -5.90
N LEU A 273 -19.16 -0.75 -6.67
CA LEU A 273 -19.90 0.51 -6.77
C LEU A 273 -21.14 0.46 -7.68
N ASP A 274 -21.21 -0.43 -8.67
CA ASP A 274 -22.43 -0.56 -9.50
C ASP A 274 -23.58 -1.19 -8.71
N ARG A 275 -23.29 -1.97 -7.66
CA ARG A 275 -24.32 -2.47 -6.72
C ARG A 275 -24.99 -1.37 -5.90
N PHE A 276 -24.31 -0.24 -5.68
CA PHE A 276 -24.84 0.86 -4.86
C PHE A 276 -25.55 1.96 -5.66
N ARG A 277 -25.43 1.97 -7.00
CA ARG A 277 -26.09 2.96 -7.86
C ARG A 277 -27.54 2.61 -8.23
N GLY A 278 -28.07 1.47 -7.77
CA GLY A 278 -29.40 0.98 -8.13
C GLY A 278 -30.60 1.56 -7.37
N ASN A 279 -30.44 2.36 -6.31
CA ASN A 279 -31.56 2.81 -5.45
C ASN A 279 -31.64 4.34 -5.26
N GLY A 280 -31.30 5.12 -6.28
CA GLY A 280 -31.68 6.53 -6.33
C GLY A 280 -33.14 6.67 -6.76
N ARG A 281 -34.05 6.85 -5.78
CA ARG A 281 -35.45 7.25 -6.04
C ARG A 281 -35.47 8.45 -7.00
N GLN A 282 -36.23 8.33 -8.09
CA GLN A 282 -36.70 9.49 -8.83
C GLN A 282 -37.62 10.31 -7.90
N PRO A 283 -37.47 11.64 -7.80
CA PRO A 283 -38.49 12.45 -7.15
C PRO A 283 -39.77 12.40 -7.99
N GLU A 284 -40.90 12.14 -7.31
CA GLU A 284 -42.26 12.33 -7.83
C GLU A 284 -42.52 13.78 -8.23
#